data_AF-A0A3G9IZM8-F1
#
_entry.id   AF-A0A3G9IZM8-F1
#
_cell.length_a   1.000
_cell.length_b   1.000
_cell.length_c   1.000
_cell.angle_alpha   90.00
_cell.angle_beta   90.00
_cell.angle_gamma   90.00
#
_symmetry.space_group_name_H-M   'P 1'
#
loop_
_entity.id
_entity.type
_entity.pdbx_description
1 polymer ?
#
loop_
_entity_poly.entity_id
_entity_poly.type
_entity_poly.pdbx_seq_one_letter_code
_entity_poly.pdbx_strand_id
1 'polypeptide(L)'
;MYYVNVVLGPKNKSRPIYIQGDPITPDYYLFDDYLFNERKHMYLTSFLKMQSIMGETAHTAHINLYLFQLDILSSGAIDGFIYYQFPSCRKLLVWISDFQNKDSKAYNYFQHN
;
A
#
# COMPACT_ATOMS: atom_id res chain seq x y z
N MET A 1 -18.02 -3.17 6.48
CA MET A 1 -16.64 -2.67 6.66
C MET A 1 -15.93 -2.87 5.33
N TYR A 2 -15.48 -1.79 4.69
CA TYR A 2 -14.94 -1.83 3.33
C TYR A 2 -13.42 -1.72 3.37
N TYR A 3 -12.74 -2.53 2.58
CA TYR A 3 -11.28 -2.52 2.46
C TYR A 3 -10.90 -2.18 1.03
N VAL A 4 -9.93 -1.29 0.88
CA VAL A 4 -9.28 -0.95 -0.38
C VAL A 4 -7.95 -1.68 -0.43
N ASN A 5 -7.75 -2.50 -1.45
CA ASN A 5 -6.55 -3.27 -1.69
C ASN A 5 -5.58 -2.46 -2.54
N VAL A 6 -4.48 -2.06 -1.92
CA VAL A 6 -3.47 -1.18 -2.49
C VAL A 6 -2.15 -1.92 -2.60
N VAL A 7 -1.51 -1.85 -3.77
CA VAL A 7 -0.25 -2.54 -4.04
C VAL A 7 0.86 -1.51 -4.21
N LEU A 8 1.94 -1.67 -3.46
CA LEU A 8 3.07 -0.75 -3.61
C LEU A 8 3.78 -0.94 -4.95
N GLY A 9 3.96 -2.18 -5.40
CA GLY A 9 4.73 -2.51 -6.60
C GLY A 9 4.11 -2.00 -7.91
N PRO A 10 4.89 -1.99 -9.01
CA PRO A 10 4.41 -1.51 -10.30
C PRO A 10 3.27 -2.37 -10.85
N LYS A 11 2.25 -1.72 -11.40
CA LYS A 11 1.09 -2.33 -12.08
C LYS A 11 1.48 -3.33 -13.17
N ASN A 12 2.64 -3.13 -13.79
CA ASN A 12 3.01 -3.79 -15.04
C ASN A 12 3.80 -5.10 -14.91
N LYS A 13 3.76 -5.77 -13.76
CA LYS A 13 4.23 -7.16 -13.65
C LYS A 13 3.15 -8.02 -13.06
N SER A 14 2.81 -9.05 -13.80
CA SER A 14 1.95 -10.21 -13.54
C SER A 14 2.30 -10.97 -12.25
N ARG A 15 2.33 -10.25 -11.13
CA ARG A 15 2.49 -10.78 -9.78
C ARG A 15 1.16 -10.59 -9.07
N PRO A 16 0.22 -11.53 -9.25
CA PRO A 16 -0.93 -11.60 -8.39
C PRO A 16 -0.49 -11.61 -6.92
N ILE A 17 -1.25 -10.91 -6.10
CA ILE A 17 -1.13 -11.01 -4.65
C ILE A 17 -2.01 -12.14 -4.20
N TYR A 18 -1.54 -12.92 -3.25
CA TYR A 18 -2.30 -14.01 -2.68
C TYR A 18 -2.47 -13.79 -1.18
N ILE A 19 -3.61 -14.23 -0.66
CA ILE A 19 -3.84 -14.46 0.76
C ILE A 19 -4.39 -15.88 0.89
N GLN A 20 -3.73 -16.72 1.69
CA GLN A 20 -4.12 -18.11 1.92
C GLN A 20 -4.27 -18.93 0.63
N GLY A 21 -3.48 -18.59 -0.39
CA GLY A 21 -3.52 -19.22 -1.71
C GLY A 21 -4.55 -18.65 -2.68
N ASP A 22 -5.43 -17.74 -2.23
CA ASP A 22 -6.43 -17.10 -3.09
C ASP A 22 -5.93 -15.77 -3.65
N PRO A 23 -6.11 -15.50 -4.96
CA PRO A 23 -5.67 -14.26 -5.57
C PRO A 23 -6.54 -13.09 -5.12
N ILE A 24 -5.89 -11.99 -4.73
CA ILE A 24 -6.51 -10.71 -4.42
C ILE A 24 -6.43 -9.80 -5.65
N THR A 25 -7.56 -9.21 -6.02
CA THR A 25 -7.62 -8.17 -7.06
C THR A 25 -7.31 -6.81 -6.43
N PRO A 26 -6.26 -6.11 -6.86
CA PRO A 26 -5.97 -4.76 -6.41
C PRO A 26 -6.99 -3.74 -6.88
N ASP A 27 -7.38 -2.82 -6.01
CA ASP A 27 -8.12 -1.62 -6.37
C ASP A 27 -7.17 -0.54 -6.92
N TYR A 28 -5.98 -0.44 -6.32
CA TYR A 28 -4.96 0.54 -6.70
C TYR A 28 -3.56 -0.07 -6.72
N TYR A 29 -2.75 0.45 -7.65
CA TYR A 29 -1.30 0.32 -7.60
C TYR A 29 -0.72 1.70 -7.29
N LEU A 30 0.18 1.81 -6.31
CA LEU A 30 0.86 3.08 -6.05
C LEU A 30 1.70 3.47 -7.25
N PHE A 31 2.33 2.54 -7.96
CA PHE A 31 3.14 2.88 -9.13
C PHE A 31 2.68 2.10 -10.35
N ASP A 32 2.73 2.74 -11.52
CA ASP A 32 2.51 2.06 -12.78
C ASP A 32 3.80 1.36 -13.24
N ASP A 33 4.96 1.97 -12.97
CA ASP A 33 6.29 1.50 -13.36
C ASP A 33 7.29 1.54 -12.19
N TYR A 34 8.45 0.90 -12.37
CA TYR A 34 9.55 0.97 -11.40
C TYR A 34 10.11 2.38 -11.32
N LEU A 35 10.20 2.91 -10.10
CA LEU A 35 10.87 4.18 -9.83
C LEU A 35 12.38 3.94 -9.68
N PHE A 36 13.16 4.52 -10.57
CA PHE A 36 14.63 4.56 -10.51
C PHE A 36 15.11 5.99 -10.29
N ASN A 37 14.80 6.56 -9.12
CA ASN A 37 15.18 7.92 -8.74
C ASN A 37 15.95 7.92 -7.39
N GLU A 38 16.48 9.08 -7.00
CA GLU A 38 17.10 9.25 -5.68
C GLU A 38 16.14 8.86 -4.54
N ARG A 39 16.68 8.29 -3.44
CA ARG A 39 15.89 7.77 -2.31
C ARG A 39 14.88 8.78 -1.74
N LYS A 40 15.26 10.05 -1.62
CA LYS A 40 14.38 11.12 -1.12
C LYS A 40 13.17 11.32 -2.03
N HIS A 41 13.39 11.27 -3.35
CA HIS A 41 12.32 11.38 -4.33
C HIS A 41 11.40 10.17 -4.25
N MET A 42 11.95 8.94 -4.19
CA MET A 42 11.17 7.71 -4.01
C MET A 42 10.24 7.79 -2.78
N TYR A 43 10.79 8.19 -1.62
CA TYR A 43 10.00 8.40 -0.40
C TYR A 43 8.84 9.37 -0.63
N LEU A 44 9.15 10.57 -1.12
CA LEU A 44 8.16 11.65 -1.30
C LEU A 44 7.08 11.26 -2.30
N THR A 45 7.44 10.62 -3.41
CA THR A 45 6.48 10.16 -4.41
C THR A 45 5.51 9.14 -3.79
N SER A 46 6.02 8.17 -3.04
CA SER A 46 5.19 7.18 -2.36
C SER A 46 4.25 7.79 -1.32
N PHE A 47 4.76 8.75 -0.55
CA PHE A 47 4.00 9.52 0.42
C PHE A 47 2.82 10.25 -0.23
N LEU A 48 3.09 11.04 -1.27
CA LEU A 48 2.06 11.83 -1.95
C LEU A 48 1.02 10.95 -2.64
N LYS A 49 1.43 9.81 -3.21
CA LYS A 49 0.49 8.89 -3.83
C LYS A 49 -0.44 8.22 -2.83
N MET A 50 0.05 7.81 -1.65
CA MET A 50 -0.84 7.31 -0.60
C MET A 50 -1.82 8.40 -0.13
N GLN A 51 -1.37 9.65 0.00
CA GLN A 51 -2.25 10.78 0.33
C GLN A 51 -3.35 10.98 -0.72
N SER A 52 -3.05 10.83 -2.01
CA SER A 52 -4.05 10.86 -3.09
C SER A 52 -5.09 9.76 -2.91
N ILE A 53 -4.66 8.51 -2.70
CA ILE A 53 -5.57 7.38 -2.46
C ILE A 53 -6.45 7.63 -1.23
N MET A 54 -5.89 8.18 -0.16
CA MET A 54 -6.65 8.57 1.03
C MET A 54 -7.72 9.63 0.71
N GLY A 55 -7.42 10.58 -0.18
CA GLY A 55 -8.39 11.59 -0.64
C GLY A 55 -9.48 11.05 -1.57
N GLU A 56 -9.16 10.07 -2.39
CA GLU A 56 -10.10 9.47 -3.35
C GLU A 56 -11.02 8.42 -2.73
N THR A 57 -10.57 7.78 -1.64
CA THR A 57 -11.31 6.71 -0.96
C THR A 57 -12.19 7.24 0.18
N ALA A 58 -13.31 6.56 0.43
CA ALA A 58 -14.27 6.96 1.46
C ALA A 58 -13.62 7.01 2.87
N HIS A 59 -14.07 7.94 3.71
CA HIS A 59 -13.55 8.11 5.08
C HIS A 59 -13.68 6.88 5.99
N THR A 60 -14.55 5.95 5.64
CA THR A 60 -14.79 4.69 6.38
C THR A 60 -14.11 3.47 5.75
N ALA A 61 -13.38 3.66 4.64
CA ALA A 61 -12.66 2.59 3.96
C ALA A 61 -11.30 2.35 4.64
N HIS A 62 -11.07 1.12 5.10
CA HIS A 62 -9.75 0.69 5.56
C HIS A 62 -8.87 0.33 4.35
N ILE A 63 -7.56 0.28 4.53
CA ILE A 63 -6.60 0.01 3.45
C ILE A 63 -5.81 -1.24 3.80
N ASN A 64 -5.73 -2.18 2.85
CA ASN A 64 -4.71 -3.22 2.84
C ASN A 64 -3.58 -2.77 1.92
N LEU A 65 -2.37 -2.64 2.43
CA LEU A 65 -1.18 -2.31 1.65
C LEU A 65 -0.32 -3.55 1.47
N TYR A 66 -0.22 -4.03 0.23
CA TYR A 66 0.55 -5.20 -0.15
C TYR A 66 1.93 -4.81 -0.69
N LEU A 67 2.95 -5.44 -0.11
CA LEU A 67 4.36 -5.16 -0.32
C LEU A 67 5.11 -6.44 -0.66
N PHE A 68 6.15 -6.36 -1.50
CA PHE A 68 7.09 -7.47 -1.69
C PHE A 68 8.24 -7.45 -0.66
N GLN A 69 8.61 -6.26 -0.20
CA GLN A 69 9.67 -6.03 0.77
C GLN A 69 9.44 -4.69 1.47
N LEU A 70 10.04 -4.51 2.64
CA LEU A 70 10.11 -3.20 3.29
C LEU A 70 11.30 -2.42 2.72
N ASP A 71 10.99 -1.27 2.14
CA ASP A 71 11.97 -0.34 1.59
C ASP A 71 11.49 1.12 1.74
N ILE A 72 12.25 2.05 1.17
CA ILE A 72 11.96 3.49 1.27
C ILE A 72 10.59 3.88 0.68
N LEU A 73 10.10 3.15 -0.33
CA LEU A 73 8.77 3.37 -0.89
C LEU A 73 7.70 2.93 0.11
N SER A 74 7.89 1.78 0.77
CA SER A 74 6.97 1.33 1.80
C SER A 74 6.89 2.32 2.97
N SER A 75 8.02 2.89 3.41
CA SER A 75 8.05 3.92 4.45
C SER A 75 7.27 5.16 4.02
N GLY A 76 7.50 5.66 2.80
CA GLY A 76 6.78 6.81 2.28
C GLY A 76 5.27 6.57 2.21
N ALA A 77 4.84 5.40 1.72
CA ALA A 77 3.42 5.05 1.65
C ALA A 77 2.78 4.98 3.05
N ILE A 78 3.43 4.31 4.01
CA ILE A 78 2.93 4.18 5.38
C ILE A 78 2.82 5.56 6.04
N ASP A 79 3.84 6.40 5.92
CA ASP A 79 3.82 7.76 6.45
C ASP A 79 2.76 8.61 5.76
N GLY A 80 2.55 8.43 4.45
CA GLY A 80 1.48 9.07 3.69
C GLY A 80 0.09 8.71 4.21
N PHE A 81 -0.10 7.52 4.77
CA PHE A 81 -1.32 7.17 5.48
C PHE A 81 -1.38 7.80 6.88
N ILE A 82 -0.30 7.69 7.67
CA ILE A 82 -0.25 8.12 9.08
C ILE A 82 -0.45 9.63 9.21
N TYR A 83 0.19 10.41 8.32
CA TYR A 83 0.17 11.87 8.35
C TYR A 83 -0.87 12.45 7.38
N TYR A 84 -1.95 11.73 7.09
CA TYR A 84 -3.01 12.25 6.25
C TYR A 84 -3.72 13.41 6.95
N GLN A 85 -3.83 14.55 6.25
CA GLN A 85 -4.23 15.81 6.88
C GLN A 85 -5.68 15.83 7.41
N PHE A 86 -6.54 14.94 6.90
CA PHE A 86 -7.94 14.91 7.30
C PHE A 86 -8.20 13.77 8.29
N PRO A 87 -8.80 14.07 9.46
CA PRO A 87 -9.17 13.07 10.45
C PRO A 87 -9.99 11.93 9.84
N SER A 88 -9.72 10.71 10.29
CA SER A 88 -10.41 9.52 9.81
C SER A 88 -10.18 8.37 10.74
N CYS A 89 -11.16 7.47 10.90
CA CYS A 89 -11.02 6.25 11.70
C CYS A 89 -10.47 5.07 10.87
N ARG A 90 -9.73 5.36 9.80
CA ARG A 90 -9.25 4.35 8.86
C ARG A 90 -8.13 3.54 9.51
N LYS A 91 -7.94 2.33 8.99
CA LYS A 91 -6.88 1.42 9.42
C LYS A 91 -6.10 1.03 8.18
N LEU A 92 -4.79 0.96 8.33
CA LEU A 92 -3.87 0.44 7.34
C LEU A 92 -3.36 -0.91 7.84
N LEU A 93 -3.62 -1.99 7.10
CA LEU A 93 -3.02 -3.28 7.34
C LEU A 93 -1.93 -3.49 6.29
N VAL A 94 -0.70 -3.69 6.74
CA VAL A 94 0.45 -3.92 5.87
C VAL A 94 0.66 -5.42 5.73
N TRP A 95 0.72 -5.88 4.49
CA TRP A 95 0.90 -7.27 4.11
C TRP A 95 2.20 -7.41 3.33
N ILE A 96 2.99 -8.43 3.64
CA ILE A 96 4.24 -8.73 2.93
C ILE A 96 4.09 -10.07 2.22
N SER A 97 4.26 -10.08 0.91
CA SER A 97 4.28 -11.28 0.09
C SER A 97 5.51 -12.12 0.42
N ASP A 98 5.34 -13.44 0.42
CA ASP A 98 6.45 -14.37 0.57
C ASP A 98 7.40 -14.33 -0.63
N PHE A 99 8.60 -14.90 -0.47
CA PHE A 99 9.61 -14.91 -1.54
C PHE A 99 9.15 -15.61 -2.82
N GLN A 100 8.15 -16.49 -2.72
CA GLN A 100 7.58 -17.21 -3.86
C GLN A 100 6.42 -16.45 -4.53
N ASN A 101 5.96 -15.34 -3.95
CA ASN A 101 4.74 -14.61 -4.32
C ASN A 101 3.51 -15.52 -4.39
N LYS A 102 3.37 -16.46 -3.46
CA LYS A 102 2.25 -17.41 -3.37
C LYS A 102 1.34 -17.15 -2.18
N ASP A 103 1.80 -16.34 -1.23
CA ASP A 103 0.99 -15.90 -0.11
C ASP A 103 1.49 -14.57 0.44
N SER A 104 0.65 -13.85 1.18
CA SER A 104 1.01 -12.62 1.86
C SER A 104 0.62 -12.72 3.34
N LYS A 105 1.54 -12.30 4.20
CA LYS A 105 1.33 -12.33 5.66
C LYS A 105 1.16 -10.93 6.19
N ALA A 106 0.24 -10.77 7.14
CA ALA A 106 0.10 -9.52 7.87
C ALA A 106 1.41 -9.23 8.62
N TYR A 107 1.94 -8.04 8.38
CA TYR A 107 3.19 -7.57 8.97
C TYR A 107 2.94 -6.61 10.13
N ASN A 108 2.11 -5.59 9.88
CA ASN A 108 1.81 -4.57 10.89
C ASN A 108 0.46 -3.90 10.58
N TYR A 109 -0.07 -3.14 11.55
CA TYR A 109 -1.23 -2.31 11.34
C TYR A 109 -1.02 -0.91 11.93
N PHE A 110 -1.66 0.08 11.31
CA PHE A 110 -1.70 1.46 11.76
C PHE A 110 -3.14 1.95 11.79
N GLN A 111 -3.45 2.79 12.75
CA GLN A 111 -4.76 3.44 12.84
C GLN A 111 -4.56 4.95 12.67
N HIS A 112 -5.31 5.51 11.73
CA HIS A 112 -5.45 6.94 11.61
C HIS A 112 -6.51 7.40 12.62
N ASN A 113 -6.31 8.57 13.24
CA ASN A 113 -7.26 9.20 14.14
C ASN A 113 -7.57 10.60 13.60
#